data_AF-A0A7S1N368-F1
#
_entry.id   AF-A0A7S1N368-F1
#
_cell.length_a   1.000
_cell.length_b   1.000
_cell.length_c   1.000
_cell.angle_alpha   90.00
_cell.angle_beta   90.00
_cell.angle_gamma   90.00
#
_symmetry.space_group_name_H-M   'P 1'
#
loop_
_entity.id
_entity.type
_entity.pdbx_description
1 polymer ?
#
loop_
_entity_poly.entity_id
_entity_poly.type
_entity_poly.pdbx_seq_one_letter_code
_entity_poly.pdbx_strand_id
1 'polypeptide(L)'
;FFFGSMYVTSFEEFVAEAERLFTEDPNNTRYSMKFRHCDGQVVLKVTDNKSVISYKTKEHSDLKLMEKLNNAFLHHFTEVSPEAVAMELDERNRALEKQQQQQQAKKQQQQQQQWRQGSYHAGL
;
A
#
# COMPACT_ATOMS: atom_id res chain seq x y z
N PHE A 1 -14.26 26.69 -8.24
CA PHE A 1 -13.22 26.41 -9.24
C PHE A 1 -13.27 24.95 -9.64
N PHE A 2 -14.08 24.63 -10.65
CA PHE A 2 -14.03 23.36 -11.37
C PHE A 2 -13.09 23.57 -12.55
N PHE A 3 -11.78 23.40 -12.34
CA PHE A 3 -10.92 23.06 -13.47
C PHE A 3 -11.29 21.61 -13.82
N GLY A 4 -11.81 21.39 -15.03
CA GLY A 4 -12.22 20.07 -15.48
C GLY A 4 -11.07 19.08 -15.31
N SER A 5 -11.29 18.02 -14.53
CA SER A 5 -10.32 16.94 -14.42
C SER A 5 -10.37 16.15 -15.72
N MET A 6 -9.24 16.07 -16.44
CA MET A 6 -9.14 15.20 -17.60
C MET A 6 -9.09 13.76 -17.11
N TYR A 7 -10.05 12.94 -17.54
CA TYR A 7 -10.00 11.51 -17.29
C TYR A 7 -9.17 10.84 -18.39
N VAL A 8 -8.06 10.25 -17.99
CA VAL A 8 -7.20 9.46 -18.86
C VAL A 8 -7.76 8.05 -18.94
N THR A 9 -7.78 7.45 -20.13
CA THR A 9 -8.38 6.13 -20.36
C THR A 9 -7.41 4.97 -20.18
N SER A 10 -6.11 5.21 -20.40
CA SER A 10 -5.04 4.23 -20.19
C SER A 10 -4.31 4.50 -18.87
N PHE A 11 -3.96 3.41 -18.18
CA PHE A 11 -3.14 3.51 -16.98
C PHE A 11 -1.71 3.96 -17.32
N GLU A 12 -1.13 3.47 -18.43
CA GLU A 12 0.20 3.86 -18.88
C GLU A 12 0.28 5.37 -19.18
N GLU A 13 -0.73 5.90 -19.87
CA GLU A 13 -0.82 7.34 -20.17
C GLU A 13 -0.95 8.17 -18.89
N PHE A 14 -1.71 7.68 -17.90
CA PHE A 14 -1.82 8.32 -16.59
C PHE A 14 -0.47 8.37 -15.87
N VAL A 15 0.31 7.28 -15.89
CA VAL A 15 1.63 7.24 -15.24
C VAL A 15 2.59 8.22 -15.92
N ALA A 16 2.67 8.20 -17.25
CA ALA A 16 3.56 9.08 -18.00
C ALA A 16 3.27 10.56 -17.74
N GLU A 17 1.99 10.94 -17.73
CA GLU A 17 1.61 12.33 -17.50
C GLU A 17 1.78 12.73 -16.03
N ALA A 18 1.57 11.81 -15.10
CA ALA A 18 1.87 12.04 -13.69
C ALA A 18 3.38 12.24 -13.46
N GLU A 19 4.24 11.40 -14.04
CA GLU A 19 5.70 11.58 -13.98
C GLU A 19 6.14 12.92 -14.57
N ARG A 20 5.52 13.35 -15.68
CA ARG A 20 5.77 14.67 -16.28
C ARG A 20 5.46 15.81 -15.30
N LEU A 21 4.28 15.80 -14.68
CA LEU A 21 3.87 16.83 -13.71
C LEU A 21 4.83 16.89 -12.51
N PHE A 22 5.21 15.72 -11.99
CA PHE A 22 6.16 15.61 -10.88
C PHE A 22 7.56 16.12 -11.24
N THR A 23 8.02 15.87 -12.47
CA THR A 23 9.32 16.34 -12.94
C THR A 23 9.33 17.87 -13.11
N GLU A 24 8.22 18.45 -13.56
CA GLU A 24 8.12 19.89 -13.83
C GLU A 24 7.95 20.74 -12.56
N ASP A 25 7.12 20.31 -11.62
CA ASP A 25 6.84 21.05 -10.39
C ASP A 25 6.60 20.11 -9.19
N PRO A 26 7.66 19.47 -8.68
CA PRO A 26 7.52 18.46 -7.62
C PRO A 26 6.92 19.03 -6.32
N ASN A 27 7.20 20.30 -6.01
CA ASN A 27 6.76 20.94 -4.76
C ASN A 27 5.27 21.27 -4.74
N ASN A 28 4.68 21.56 -5.91
CA ASN A 28 3.24 21.84 -6.01
C ASN A 28 2.42 20.62 -6.46
N THR A 29 3.09 19.58 -6.96
CA THR A 29 2.43 18.36 -7.41
C THR A 29 1.98 17.50 -6.24
N ARG A 30 0.70 17.10 -6.28
CA ARG A 30 0.08 16.23 -5.26
C ARG A 30 -0.59 15.05 -5.92
N TYR A 31 -0.30 13.88 -5.37
CA TYR A 31 -0.96 12.62 -5.72
C TYR A 31 -2.06 12.29 -4.71
N SER A 32 -3.19 11.79 -5.17
CA SER A 32 -4.29 11.31 -4.33
C SER A 32 -4.94 10.04 -4.90
N MET A 33 -5.23 9.11 -4.01
CA MET A 33 -5.93 7.86 -4.32
C MET A 33 -7.18 7.74 -3.46
N LYS A 34 -8.30 7.34 -4.07
CA LYS A 34 -9.56 7.10 -3.39
C LYS A 34 -10.11 5.74 -3.80
N PHE A 35 -10.12 4.80 -2.86
CA PHE A 35 -10.81 3.52 -3.00
C PHE A 35 -12.22 3.60 -2.44
N ARG A 36 -13.18 3.04 -3.17
CA ARG A 36 -14.57 2.91 -2.76
C ARG A 36 -14.99 1.45 -2.84
N HIS A 37 -15.06 0.81 -1.67
CA HIS A 37 -15.37 -0.61 -1.52
C HIS A 37 -16.73 -1.00 -2.13
N CYS A 38 -17.81 -0.25 -1.88
CA CYS A 38 -19.15 -0.61 -2.35
C CYS A 38 -19.26 -0.70 -3.89
N ASP A 39 -18.43 0.05 -4.60
CA ASP A 39 -18.43 0.10 -6.07
C ASP A 39 -17.25 -0.67 -6.69
N GLY A 40 -16.38 -1.27 -5.86
CA GLY A 40 -15.14 -1.94 -6.29
C GLY A 40 -14.20 -1.02 -7.08
N GLN A 41 -14.22 0.28 -6.77
CA GLN A 41 -13.66 1.31 -7.66
C GLN A 41 -12.51 2.08 -7.02
N VAL A 42 -11.47 2.32 -7.82
CA VAL A 42 -10.40 3.26 -7.47
C VAL A 42 -10.43 4.47 -8.39
N VAL A 43 -10.20 5.64 -7.81
CA VAL A 43 -9.90 6.88 -8.52
C VAL A 43 -8.51 7.35 -8.08
N LEU A 44 -7.63 7.56 -9.06
CA LEU A 44 -6.35 8.23 -8.89
C LEU A 44 -6.43 9.65 -9.43
N LYS A 45 -5.70 10.57 -8.82
CA LYS A 45 -5.63 11.96 -9.27
C LYS A 45 -4.26 12.56 -8.96
N VAL A 46 -3.71 13.28 -9.94
CA VAL A 46 -2.48 14.10 -9.80
C VAL A 46 -2.79 15.52 -10.21
N THR A 47 -2.21 16.49 -9.50
CA THR A 47 -2.44 17.91 -9.71
C THR A 47 -1.27 18.75 -9.26
N ASP A 48 -0.89 19.76 -10.04
CA ASP A 48 0.14 20.77 -9.75
C ASP A 48 -0.46 22.15 -9.37
N ASN A 49 -1.77 22.19 -9.11
CA ASN A 49 -2.62 23.38 -8.91
C ASN A 49 -3.02 24.13 -10.19
N LYS A 50 -2.49 23.76 -11.36
CA LYS A 50 -2.84 24.35 -12.66
C LYS A 50 -3.66 23.38 -13.49
N SER A 51 -3.28 22.10 -13.48
CA SER A 51 -3.89 21.02 -14.23
C SER A 51 -4.25 19.86 -13.31
N VAL A 52 -5.25 19.07 -13.73
CA VAL A 52 -5.70 17.88 -13.00
C VAL A 52 -5.87 16.73 -13.98
N ILE A 53 -5.13 15.66 -13.76
CA ILE A 53 -5.34 14.37 -14.42
C ILE A 53 -5.98 13.39 -13.45
N SER A 54 -6.86 12.53 -13.95
CA SER A 54 -7.53 11.52 -13.14
C SER A 54 -7.65 10.21 -13.90
N TYR A 55 -7.42 9.09 -13.20
CA TYR A 55 -7.63 7.74 -13.72
C TYR A 55 -8.65 7.01 -12.85
N LYS A 56 -9.54 6.26 -13.48
CA LYS A 56 -10.62 5.55 -12.79
C LYS A 56 -10.72 4.14 -13.31
N THR A 57 -10.62 3.16 -12.42
CA THR A 57 -10.73 1.74 -12.79
C THR A 57 -11.57 0.96 -11.79
N LYS A 58 -12.09 -0.16 -12.26
CA LYS A 58 -12.67 -1.25 -11.46
C LYS A 58 -11.91 -2.57 -11.68
N GLU A 59 -10.94 -2.58 -12.57
CA GLU A 59 -10.20 -3.78 -12.94
C GLU A 59 -9.24 -4.17 -11.82
N HIS A 60 -9.35 -5.41 -11.35
CA HIS A 60 -8.49 -5.92 -10.28
C HIS A 60 -7.01 -6.01 -10.68
N SER A 61 -6.71 -6.18 -11.98
CA SER A 61 -5.34 -6.16 -12.52
C SER A 61 -4.66 -4.83 -12.24
N ASP A 62 -5.41 -3.73 -12.34
CA ASP A 62 -4.88 -2.38 -12.14
C ASP A 62 -4.60 -2.12 -10.67
N LEU A 63 -5.35 -2.72 -9.74
CA LEU A 63 -5.13 -2.51 -8.30
C LEU A 63 -3.70 -2.87 -7.86
N LYS A 64 -3.12 -3.95 -8.43
CA LYS A 64 -1.72 -4.33 -8.17
C LYS A 64 -0.72 -3.35 -8.78
N LEU A 65 -1.04 -2.78 -9.93
CA LEU A 65 -0.22 -1.76 -10.58
C LEU A 65 -0.28 -0.43 -9.82
N MET A 66 -1.44 -0.10 -9.23
CA MET A 66 -1.64 1.07 -8.39
C MET A 66 -0.82 1.03 -7.11
N GLU A 67 -0.69 -0.14 -6.48
CA GLU A 67 0.16 -0.31 -5.31
C GLU A 67 1.63 -0.02 -5.65
N LYS A 68 2.11 -0.52 -6.79
CA LYS A 68 3.45 -0.20 -7.30
C LYS A 68 3.61 1.29 -7.58
N LEU A 69 2.60 1.91 -8.19
CA LEU A 69 2.61 3.34 -8.52
C LEU A 69 2.63 4.21 -7.26
N ASN A 70 1.87 3.86 -6.23
CA ASN A 70 1.91 4.54 -4.93
C ASN A 70 3.32 4.54 -4.35
N ASN A 71 3.98 3.39 -4.36
CA ASN A 71 5.35 3.26 -3.86
C ASN A 71 6.32 4.11 -4.69
N ALA A 72 6.17 4.11 -6.02
CA ALA A 72 6.99 4.93 -6.91
C ALA A 72 6.82 6.44 -6.64
N PHE A 73 5.60 6.93 -6.44
CA PHE A 73 5.36 8.34 -6.09
C PHE A 73 5.90 8.69 -4.71
N LEU A 74 5.70 7.82 -3.72
CA LEU A 74 6.25 8.04 -2.39
C LEU A 74 7.79 8.17 -2.44
N HIS A 75 8.47 7.35 -3.25
CA HIS A 75 9.92 7.50 -3.46
C HIS A 75 10.28 8.84 -4.11
N HIS A 76 9.52 9.29 -5.11
CA HIS A 76 9.76 10.62 -5.71
C HIS A 76 9.60 11.77 -4.71
N PHE A 77 8.76 11.59 -3.68
CA PHE A 77 8.53 12.59 -2.63
C PHE A 77 9.55 12.52 -1.48
N THR A 78 10.37 11.47 -1.39
CA THR A 78 11.32 11.27 -0.30
C THR A 78 12.75 11.37 -0.80
N GLU A 79 13.64 11.99 -0.03
CA GLU A 79 15.09 11.93 -0.28
C GLU A 79 15.68 10.52 -0.01
N VAL A 80 14.86 9.58 0.45
CA VAL A 80 15.24 8.21 0.79
C VAL A 80 15.28 7.38 -0.49
N SER A 81 16.42 6.73 -0.75
CA SER A 81 16.58 5.92 -1.96
C SER A 81 15.65 4.68 -1.94
N PRO A 82 15.22 4.17 -3.11
CA PRO A 82 14.41 2.96 -3.19
C PRO A 82 15.03 1.75 -2.49
N GLU A 83 16.36 1.65 -2.48
CA GLU A 83 17.11 0.59 -1.80
C GLU A 83 16.94 0.67 -0.29
N ALA A 84 16.99 1.86 0.29
CA ALA A 84 16.83 2.06 1.72
C ALA A 84 15.40 1.68 2.18
N VAL A 85 14.40 2.03 1.39
CA VAL A 85 13.00 1.60 1.65
C VAL A 85 12.85 0.09 1.55
N ALA A 86 13.44 -0.55 0.53
CA ALA A 86 13.40 -2.00 0.36
C ALA A 86 14.04 -2.74 1.55
N MET A 87 15.17 -2.23 2.07
CA MET A 87 15.83 -2.78 3.25
C MET A 87 14.95 -2.66 4.50
N GLU A 88 14.33 -1.50 4.73
CA GLU A 88 13.44 -1.28 5.89
C GLU A 88 12.21 -2.22 5.85
N LEU A 89 11.64 -2.42 4.65
CA LEU A 89 10.50 -3.32 4.45
C LEU A 89 10.87 -4.79 4.73
N ASP A 90 12.02 -5.25 4.23
CA ASP A 90 12.50 -6.61 4.49
C ASP A 90 12.76 -6.83 5.98
N GLU A 91 13.40 -5.87 6.66
CA GLU A 91 13.62 -5.95 8.10
C GLU A 91 12.30 -6.00 8.88
N ARG A 92 11.33 -5.17 8.50
CA ARG A 92 9.99 -5.17 9.10
C ARG A 92 9.24 -6.48 8.86
N ASN A 93 9.31 -7.04 7.66
CA ASN A 93 8.68 -8.33 7.34
C ASN A 93 9.27 -9.46 8.19
N ARG A 94 10.61 -9.52 8.31
CA ARG A 94 11.29 -10.49 9.19
C ARG A 94 10.89 -10.31 10.67
N ALA A 95 10.71 -9.07 11.12
CA ALA A 95 10.26 -8.78 12.48
C ALA A 95 8.82 -9.27 12.72
N LEU A 96 7.92 -9.06 11.74
CA LEU A 96 6.54 -9.54 11.79
C LEU A 96 6.48 -11.08 11.83
N GLU A 97 7.29 -11.76 11.02
CA GLU A 97 7.40 -13.22 11.02
C GLU A 97 7.88 -13.74 12.38
N LYS A 98 8.91 -13.12 12.96
CA LYS A 98 9.39 -13.46 14.31
C LYS A 98 8.30 -13.27 15.37
N GLN A 99 7.54 -12.17 15.30
CA GLN A 99 6.42 -11.92 16.21
C GLN A 99 5.33 -12.99 16.08
N GLN A 100 4.96 -13.37 14.85
CA GLN A 100 3.98 -14.43 14.61
C GLN A 100 4.45 -15.78 15.16
N GLN A 101 5.71 -16.15 14.94
CA GLN A 101 6.28 -17.40 15.48
C GLN A 101 6.28 -17.40 17.02
N GLN A 102 6.64 -16.28 17.66
CA GLN A 102 6.59 -16.16 19.11
C GLN A 102 5.16 -16.26 19.65
N GLN A 103 4.18 -15.66 18.97
CA GLN A 103 2.77 -15.78 19.35
C GLN A 103 2.27 -17.23 19.20
N GLN A 104 2.65 -17.90 18.11
CA GLN A 104 2.31 -19.32 17.89
C GLN A 104 2.94 -20.22 18.95
N ALA A 105 4.23 -20.03 19.26
CA ALA A 105 4.94 -20.78 20.29
C ALA A 105 4.31 -20.56 21.68
N LYS A 106 3.95 -19.32 22.04
CA LYS A 106 3.24 -19.02 23.30
C LYS A 106 1.89 -19.71 23.36
N LYS A 107 1.10 -19.69 22.29
CA LYS A 107 -0.19 -20.40 22.21
C LYS A 107 -0.02 -21.91 22.37
N GLN A 108 0.97 -22.51 21.71
CA GLN A 108 1.28 -23.94 21.84
C GLN A 108 1.72 -24.31 23.25
N GLN A 109 2.60 -23.51 23.87
CA GLN A 109 3.02 -23.73 25.26
C GLN A 109 1.85 -23.64 26.23
N GLN A 110 0.97 -22.65 26.05
CA GLN A 110 -0.22 -22.48 26.88
C GLN A 110 -1.20 -23.65 26.72
N GLN A 111 -1.39 -24.13 25.49
CA GLN A 111 -2.19 -25.32 25.21
C GLN A 111 -1.59 -26.58 25.86
N GLN A 112 -0.27 -26.78 25.78
CA GLN A 112 0.40 -27.90 26.45
C GLN A 112 0.32 -27.83 27.98
N GLN A 113 0.36 -26.63 28.56
CA GLN A 113 0.17 -26.44 30.01
C GLN A 113 -1.27 -26.78 30.42
N GLN A 114 -2.26 -26.33 29.66
CA GLN A 114 -3.67 -26.67 29.89
C GLN A 114 -3.91 -28.18 29.77
N TRP A 115 -3.37 -28.83 28.73
CA TRP A 115 -3.45 -30.28 28.57
C TRP A 115 -2.81 -31.03 29.73
N ARG A 116 -1.61 -30.60 30.18
CA ARG A 116 -0.95 -31.20 31.35
C ARG A 116 -1.82 -31.09 32.60
N GLN A 117 -2.31 -29.90 32.95
CA GLN A 117 -3.14 -29.71 34.14
C GLN A 117 -4.48 -30.47 34.06
N GLY A 118 -5.10 -30.54 32.88
CA GLY A 118 -6.32 -31.33 32.66
C GLY A 118 -6.13 -32.84 32.82
N SER A 119 -4.99 -33.39 32.39
CA SER A 119 -4.69 -34.82 32.55
C SER A 119 -4.47 -35.25 34.01
N TYR A 120 -3.94 -34.38 34.88
CA TYR A 120 -3.79 -34.69 36.31
C TYR A 120 -5.13 -34.77 37.06
N HIS A 121 -6.19 -34.15 36.54
CA HIS A 121 -7.53 -34.17 37.16
C HIS A 121 -8.44 -35.31 36.65
N ALA A 122 -8.06 -36.01 35.58
CA ALA A 122 -8.87 -37.09 34.99
C ALA A 122 -8.41 -38.52 35.39
N GLY A 123 -7.40 -38.65 36.26
CA GLY A 123 -6.77 -39.92 36.64
C GLY A 123 -7.02 -40.41 38.07
N LEU A 124 -8.08 -39.93 38.73
CA LEU A 124 -8.63 -40.46 39.99
C LEU A 124 -10.04 -40.99 39.71
#